data_AF-A0A1I4MC70-F1
#
_entry.id   AF-A0A1I4MC70-F1
#
_cell.length_a   1.000
_cell.length_b   1.000
_cell.length_c   1.000
_cell.angle_alpha   90.00
_cell.angle_beta   90.00
_cell.angle_gamma   90.00
#
_symmetry.space_group_name_H-M   'P 1'
#
loop_
_entity.id
_entity.type
_entity.pdbx_description
1 polymer ?
#
loop_
_entity_poly.entity_id
_entity_poly.type
_entity_poly.pdbx_seq_one_letter_code
_entity_poly.pdbx_strand_id
1 'polypeptide(L)' 'MKDDNLYLTHILECIENIETYIPNGKEDFFRSKLVQDAVIRNLEIIGGGSNAYFRRLSKPTHSCSLARDERNPKRINS' A
#
# COMPACT_ATOMS: atom_id res chain seq x y z
N MET A 1 -11.88 21.89 1.34
CA MET A 1 -12.38 22.36 0.03
C MET A 1 -11.47 22.01 -1.14
N LYS A 2 -10.17 22.37 -1.16
CA LYS A 2 -9.27 21.92 -2.26
C LYS A 2 -9.01 20.41 -2.22
N ASP A 3 -8.95 19.83 -1.03
CA ASP A 3 -8.65 18.41 -0.83
C ASP A 3 -9.84 17.49 -1.16
N ASP A 4 -11.07 17.99 -0.99
CA ASP A 4 -12.29 17.22 -1.27
C ASP A 4 -12.45 16.97 -2.77
N ASN A 5 -12.11 17.96 -3.60
CA ASN A 5 -12.11 17.81 -5.06
C ASN A 5 -11.08 16.80 -5.52
N LEU A 6 -9.89 16.76 -4.89
CA LEU A 6 -8.86 15.78 -5.20
C LEU A 6 -9.31 14.35 -4.85
N TYR A 7 -9.97 14.18 -3.71
CA TYR A 7 -10.53 12.90 -3.30
C TYR A 7 -11.61 12.40 -4.27
N LEU A 8 -12.51 13.29 -4.70
CA LEU A 8 -13.53 12.96 -5.70
C LEU A 8 -12.92 12.60 -7.06
N THR A 9 -11.89 13.32 -7.51
CA THR A 9 -11.15 12.96 -8.73
C THR A 9 -10.58 11.54 -8.63
N HIS A 10 -9.95 11.20 -7.50
CA HIS A 10 -9.40 9.85 -7.32
C HIS A 10 -10.45 8.76 -7.24
N ILE A 11 -11.63 9.03 -6.67
CA ILE A 11 -12.75 8.08 -6.69
C ILE A 11 -13.19 7.84 -8.14
N LEU A 12 -13.33 8.90 -8.94
CA LEU A 12 -13.73 8.79 -10.34
C LEU A 12 -12.73 7.95 -11.14
N GLU A 13 -11.43 8.24 -11.01
CA GLU A 13 -10.37 7.45 -11.66
C GLU A 13 -10.44 5.95 -11.27
N CYS A 14 -10.72 5.65 -10.00
CA CYS A 14 -10.84 4.26 -9.54
C CYS A 14 -12.06 3.55 -10.16
N ILE A 15 -13.18 4.25 -10.31
CA ILE A 15 -14.38 3.72 -10.94
C ILE A 15 -14.11 3.44 -12.42
N GLU A 16 -13.52 4.39 -13.15
CA GLU A 16 -13.16 4.24 -14.57
C GLU A 16 -12.20 3.05 -14.80
N ASN A 17 -11.22 2.88 -13.90
CA ASN A 17 -10.32 1.74 -13.93
C ASN A 17 -11.07 0.41 -13.75
N ILE A 18 -12.00 0.34 -12.79
CA ILE A 18 -12.80 -0.87 -12.56
C ILE A 18 -13.59 -1.19 -13.83
N GLU A 19 -14.29 -0.23 -14.43
CA GLU A 19 -15.05 -0.43 -15.66
C GLU A 19 -14.17 -0.94 -16.81
N THR A 20 -12.93 -0.45 -16.91
CA THR A 20 -11.94 -0.91 -17.90
C THR A 20 -11.48 -2.35 -17.66
N TYR A 21 -11.34 -2.77 -16.39
CA TYR A 21 -10.92 -4.13 -16.06
C TYR A 21 -12.01 -5.18 -16.25
N ILE A 22 -13.28 -4.77 -16.14
CA ILE A 22 -14.45 -5.68 -16.21
C ILE A 22 -15.53 -5.19 -17.18
N PRO A 23 -15.23 -5.02 -18.49
CA PRO A 23 -16.22 -4.55 -19.48
C PRO A 23 -17.45 -5.46 -19.63
N ASN A 24 -17.32 -6.75 -19.34
CA ASN A 24 -18.37 -7.77 -19.32
C ASN A 24 -18.78 -8.16 -17.88
N GLY A 25 -18.33 -7.38 -16.88
CA GLY A 25 -18.69 -7.59 -15.48
C GLY A 25 -18.07 -8.85 -14.86
N LYS A 26 -18.89 -9.74 -14.31
CA LYS A 26 -18.44 -10.85 -13.46
C LYS A 26 -17.55 -11.85 -14.20
N GLU A 27 -17.80 -12.09 -15.48
CA GLU A 27 -17.00 -13.04 -16.28
C GLU A 27 -15.54 -12.61 -16.39
N ASP A 28 -15.30 -11.31 -16.62
CA ASP A 28 -13.95 -10.74 -16.65
C ASP A 28 -13.28 -10.81 -15.28
N PHE A 29 -14.03 -10.55 -14.21
CA PHE A 29 -13.54 -10.63 -12.83
C PHE A 29 -13.07 -12.05 -12.48
N PHE A 30 -13.87 -13.07 -12.77
CA PHE A 30 -13.52 -14.46 -12.42
C PHE A 30 -12.49 -15.10 -13.35
N ARG A 31 -12.26 -14.53 -14.54
CA ARG A 31 -11.28 -15.06 -15.50
C ARG A 31 -9.83 -14.92 -15.03
N SER A 32 -9.51 -13.92 -14.20
CA SER A 32 -8.12 -13.63 -13.82
C SER A 32 -7.99 -13.14 -12.40
N LYS A 33 -7.12 -13.80 -11.62
CA LYS A 33 -6.78 -13.35 -10.26
C LYS A 33 -6.17 -11.95 -10.25
N LEU A 34 -5.42 -11.59 -11.28
CA LEU A 34 -4.84 -10.25 -11.45
C LEU A 34 -5.93 -9.19 -11.63
N VAL A 35 -6.98 -9.49 -12.40
CA VAL A 35 -8.15 -8.60 -12.55
C VAL A 35 -8.87 -8.43 -11.21
N GLN A 36 -9.03 -9.51 -10.45
CA GLN A 36 -9.64 -9.45 -9.11
C GLN A 36 -8.85 -8.55 -8.17
N ASP A 37 -7.53 -8.74 -8.11
CA ASP A 37 -6.67 -7.97 -7.23
C ASP A 37 -6.65 -6.48 -7.64
N ALA A 38 -6.69 -6.18 -8.95
CA ALA A 38 -6.80 -4.81 -9.46
C ALA A 38 -8.13 -4.15 -9.08
N VAL A 39 -9.25 -4.86 -9.23
CA VAL A 39 -10.58 -4.35 -8.86
C VAL A 39 -10.69 -4.14 -7.35
N ILE A 40 -10.25 -5.11 -6.54
CA ILE A 40 -10.23 -5.00 -5.06
C ILE A 40 -9.38 -3.80 -4.63
N ARG A 41 -8.22 -3.59 -5.26
CA ARG A 41 -7.35 -2.46 -4.95
C ARG A 41 -8.00 -1.10 -5.22
N ASN A 42 -8.71 -0.95 -6.34
CA ASN A 42 -9.44 0.28 -6.64
C ASN A 42 -10.59 0.51 -5.64
N LEU A 43 -11.29 -0.54 -5.23
CA LEU A 43 -12.33 -0.45 -4.20
C LEU A 43 -11.78 -0.06 -2.82
N GLU A 44 -10.60 -0.55 -2.43
CA GLU A 44 -9.91 -0.11 -1.20
C GLU A 44 -9.56 1.39 -1.21
N ILE A 45 -9.16 1.92 -2.38
CA ILE A 45 -8.82 3.33 -2.54
C ILE A 45 -10.08 4.20 -2.40
N ILE A 46 -11.17 3.79 -3.06
CA ILE A 46 -12.49 4.45 -2.94
C ILE A 46 -12.97 4.42 -1.48
N GLY A 47 -12.93 3.25 -0.84
CA GLY A 47 -13.36 3.05 0.55
C GLY A 47 -12.43 3.64 1.62
N GLY A 48 -11.31 4.25 1.23
CA GLY A 48 -10.35 4.88 2.14
C GLY A 48 -9.51 3.93 3.01
N GLY A 49 -9.69 2.61 2.88
CA GLY A 49 -9.07 1.59 3.73
C GLY A 49 -8.64 0.39 2.89
N SER A 50 -7.40 -0.07 2.95
CA SER A 50 -6.85 -0.60 4.20
C SER A 50 -5.41 -0.18 4.54
N ASN A 51 -4.74 0.64 3.72
CA ASN A 51 -3.29 0.87 3.92
C ASN A 51 -2.75 2.31 3.75
N ALA A 52 -3.56 3.30 3.40
CA ALA A 52 -3.07 4.70 3.38
C ALA A 52 -2.82 5.23 4.82
N TYR A 53 -3.65 4.82 5.79
CA TYR A 53 -3.37 5.03 7.22
C TYR A 53 -2.24 4.12 7.74
N PHE A 54 -2.20 2.85 7.33
CA PHE A 54 -1.17 1.90 7.79
C PHE A 54 0.25 2.27 7.32
N ARG A 55 0.41 2.75 6.08
CA ARG A 55 1.74 3.06 5.52
C ARG A 55 2.23 4.49 5.78
N ARG A 56 1.38 5.39 6.31
CA ARG A 56 1.85 6.66 6.91
C ARG A 56 2.43 6.44 8.32
N LEU A 57 2.02 5.38 9.03
CA LEU A 57 2.57 4.96 10.33
C LEU A 57 3.81 4.06 10.21
N SER A 58 4.07 3.47 9.05
CA SER A 58 5.27 2.67 8.77
C SER A 58 6.28 3.47 7.95
N LYS A 59 6.81 4.56 8.53
CA LYS A 59 8.15 5.00 8.13
C LYS A 59 9.15 4.18 8.94
N PRO A 60 10.14 3.49 8.35
CA PRO A 60 11.33 3.19 9.10
C PRO A 60 12.01 4.53 9.38
N THR A 61 11.91 5.01 10.62
CA THR A 61 12.90 5.95 11.14
C THR A 61 14.22 5.21 11.13
N HIS A 62 15.01 5.39 10.08
CA HIS A 62 16.44 5.11 10.13
C HIS A 62 17.06 6.08 11.14
N SER A 63 17.02 5.71 12.41
CA SER A 63 17.97 6.13 13.42
C SER A 63 18.45 4.89 14.17
N CYS A 64 19.00 3.93 13.44
CA CYS A 64 19.83 2.90 14.06
C CYS A 64 21.22 3.52 14.26
N SER A 65 21.36 4.25 15.37
CA SER A 65 22.67 4.52 15.96
C SER A 65 23.29 3.19 16.34
N LEU A 66 24.44 2.89 15.75
CA LEU A 66 25.29 1.75 16.05
C LEU A 66 25.56 1.68 17.56
N ALA A 67 24.90 0.77 18.26
CA ALA A 67 25.31 0.29 19.56
C ALA A 67 25.34 -1.24 19.51
N ARG A 68 26.39 -1.78 18.87
CA ARG A 68 26.81 -3.16 19.15
C ARG A 68 27.63 -3.12 20.42
N ASP A 69 26.95 -3.34 21.55
CA ASP A 69 27.61 -3.80 22.77
C ASP A 69 27.93 -5.29 22.58
N GLU A 70 29.09 -5.55 21.99
CA GLU A 70 29.71 -6.86 22.00
C GLU A 70 30.49 -7.01 23.31
N ARG A 71 29.81 -7.61 24.30
CA ARG A 71 30.37 -8.39 25.41
C ARG A 71 31.81 -8.82 25.11
N ASN A 72 32.79 -8.17 25.74
CA ASN A 72 34.22 -8.45 25.63
C ASN A 72 34.63 -9.63 26.55
N PRO A 73 34.94 -10.82 26.02
CA PRO A 73 35.60 -11.87 26.78
C PRO A 73 37.11 -11.84 26.46
N LYS A 74 37.86 -11.21 27.37
CA LYS A 74 39.32 -11.28 27.59
C LYS A 74 40.23 -11.94 26.52
N ARG A 75 41.34 -11.21 26.27
CA ARG A 75 42.71 -11.68 25.93
C ARG A 75 42.93 -11.91 24.42
N ILE A 76 43.95 -11.32 23.78
CA ILE A 76 45.32 -11.87 23.64
C ILE A 76 46.21 -10.82 22.90
N ASN A 77 47.47 -10.66 23.37
CA ASN A 77 48.66 -10.01 22.77
C ASN A 77 48.77 -8.47 22.72
N SER A 78 49.46 -7.86 23.69
CA SER A 78 50.91 -7.59 23.71
C SER A 78 51.30 -6.93 25.03
#